data_AF-A0A3A4UY75-F1
#
_entry.id   AF-A0A3A4UY75-F1
#
_cell.length_a   1.000
_cell.length_b   1.000
_cell.length_c   1.000
_cell.angle_alpha   90.00
_cell.angle_beta   90.00
_cell.angle_gamma   90.00
#
_symmetry.space_group_name_H-M   'P 1'
#
loop_
_entity.id
_entity.type
_entity.pdbx_description
1 polymer ?
#
loop_
_entity_poly.entity_id
_entity_poly.type
_entity_poly.pdbx_seq_one_letter_code
_entity_poly.pdbx_strand_id
1 'polypeptide(L)'
;MSNTGLDSFDDTVQQTNILLKDIINEFGWDERRDMAYDVLRAVIQTLRDRLTVEEAVQFGAQLPMLVRGFYYEGWRPSEVPKKMHKEEFFAEVRKKFPFDVEQSNEDLIRGVLLALTRFVSKGEMDDIKGILPKDLGQVLEGFWKEGNL
;
A
#
# COMPACT_ATOMS: atom_id res chain seq x y z
N MET A 1 21.86 16.58 -14.74
CA MET A 1 21.29 17.71 -13.97
C MET A 1 20.02 17.20 -13.35
N SER A 2 19.79 17.49 -12.07
CA SER A 2 18.54 17.12 -11.41
C SER A 2 17.37 17.92 -11.99
N ASN A 3 16.24 17.25 -12.23
CA ASN A 3 15.01 17.85 -12.74
C ASN A 3 14.38 18.80 -11.72
N THR A 4 14.55 18.50 -10.42
CA THR A 4 14.05 19.32 -9.31
C THR A 4 15.11 20.23 -8.69
N GLY A 5 16.37 20.16 -9.16
CA GLY A 5 17.50 20.86 -8.54
C GLY A 5 18.06 20.20 -7.28
N LEU A 6 17.52 19.04 -6.87
CA LEU A 6 18.02 18.24 -5.75
C LEU A 6 17.88 16.74 -6.04
N ASP A 7 18.99 16.00 -6.05
CA ASP A 7 19.00 14.58 -6.46
C ASP A 7 18.07 13.70 -5.60
N SER A 8 17.97 13.97 -4.29
CA SER A 8 17.07 13.21 -3.40
C SER A 8 15.58 13.39 -3.71
N PHE A 9 15.19 14.52 -4.29
CA PHE A 9 13.81 14.75 -4.75
C PHE A 9 13.53 14.04 -6.07
N ASP A 10 14.49 14.06 -6.99
CA ASP A 10 14.38 13.28 -8.23
C ASP A 10 14.31 11.78 -7.95
N ASP A 11 15.12 11.29 -7.02
CA ASP A 11 15.14 9.90 -6.60
C ASP A 11 13.77 9.47 -6.07
N THR A 12 13.17 10.24 -5.15
CA THR A 12 11.86 9.85 -4.62
C THR A 12 10.74 9.94 -5.66
N VAL A 13 10.83 10.87 -6.62
CA VAL A 13 9.89 10.94 -7.74
C VAL A 13 10.05 9.70 -8.63
N GLN A 14 11.28 9.30 -8.92
CA GLN A 14 11.56 8.09 -9.69
C GLN A 14 11.05 6.83 -8.99
N GLN A 15 11.36 6.64 -7.70
CA GLN A 15 10.88 5.48 -6.93
C GLN A 15 9.36 5.42 -6.89
N THR A 16 8.68 6.56 -6.71
CA THR A 16 7.22 6.61 -6.72
C THR A 16 6.66 6.26 -8.09
N ASN A 17 7.27 6.75 -9.17
CA ASN A 17 6.86 6.39 -10.53
C ASN A 17 7.04 4.89 -10.81
N ILE A 18 8.11 4.27 -10.31
CA ILE A 18 8.32 2.82 -10.43
C ILE A 18 7.21 2.07 -9.70
N LEU A 19 6.90 2.45 -8.46
CA LEU A 19 5.83 1.84 -7.67
C LEU A 19 4.47 1.94 -8.37
N LEU A 20 4.09 3.13 -8.86
CA LEU A 20 2.84 3.30 -9.58
C LEU A 20 2.81 2.48 -10.88
N LYS A 21 3.94 2.37 -11.59
CA LYS A 21 4.04 1.55 -12.80
C LYS A 21 3.87 0.07 -12.51
N ASP A 22 4.45 -0.43 -11.41
CA ASP A 22 4.27 -1.82 -11.00
C ASP A 22 2.80 -2.14 -10.71
N ILE A 23 2.08 -1.23 -10.05
CA ILE A 23 0.63 -1.35 -9.79
C ILE A 23 -0.17 -1.36 -11.11
N ILE A 24 0.15 -0.45 -12.03
CA ILE A 24 -0.51 -0.38 -13.34
C ILE A 24 -0.33 -1.69 -14.10
N ASN A 25 0.89 -2.24 -14.10
CA ASN A 25 1.20 -3.48 -14.79
C ASN A 25 0.47 -4.68 -14.16
N GLU A 26 0.41 -4.76 -12.83
CA GLU A 26 -0.29 -5.84 -12.12
C GLU A 26 -1.78 -5.88 -12.47
N PHE A 27 -2.41 -4.71 -12.65
CA PHE A 27 -3.84 -4.64 -12.98
C PHE A 27 -4.15 -4.52 -14.47
N GLY A 28 -3.13 -4.44 -15.33
CA GLY A 28 -3.32 -4.23 -16.77
C GLY A 28 -4.03 -2.93 -17.10
N TRP A 29 -3.83 -1.87 -16.30
CA TRP A 29 -4.47 -0.58 -16.55
C TRP A 29 -3.72 0.20 -17.65
N ASP A 30 -4.44 0.77 -18.62
CA ASP A 30 -3.84 1.54 -19.73
C ASP A 30 -3.33 2.92 -19.25
N GLU A 31 -2.15 2.95 -18.62
CA GLU A 31 -1.48 4.16 -18.11
C GLU A 31 -2.30 5.03 -17.14
N ARG A 32 -3.29 4.43 -16.46
CA ARG A 32 -4.15 5.08 -15.45
C ARG A 32 -3.41 5.35 -14.14
N ARG A 33 -2.48 6.32 -14.17
CA ARG A 33 -1.65 6.71 -13.03
C ARG A 33 -2.43 7.29 -11.86
N ASP A 34 -3.53 7.99 -12.16
CA ASP A 34 -4.48 8.49 -11.18
C ASP A 34 -5.09 7.35 -10.35
N MET A 35 -5.54 6.29 -11.03
CA MET A 35 -6.09 5.10 -10.38
C MET A 35 -5.02 4.37 -9.55
N ALA A 36 -3.82 4.20 -10.10
CA ALA A 36 -2.71 3.57 -9.39
C ALA A 36 -2.31 4.32 -8.12
N TYR A 37 -2.33 5.65 -8.18
CA TYR A 37 -2.07 6.50 -7.01
C TYR A 37 -3.18 6.35 -5.96
N ASP A 38 -4.44 6.43 -6.37
CA ASP A 38 -5.56 6.37 -5.42
C ASP A 38 -5.71 4.99 -4.78
N VAL A 39 -5.48 3.89 -5.52
CA VAL A 39 -5.51 2.54 -4.93
C VAL A 39 -4.34 2.33 -3.96
N LEU A 40 -3.13 2.79 -4.31
CA LEU A 40 -1.98 2.75 -3.42
C LEU A 40 -2.29 3.49 -2.11
N ARG A 41 -2.74 4.74 -2.22
CA ARG A 41 -3.11 5.58 -1.07
C ARG A 41 -4.21 4.93 -0.23
N ALA A 42 -5.26 4.41 -0.86
CA ALA A 42 -6.38 3.76 -0.18
C ALA A 42 -5.92 2.54 0.63
N VAL A 43 -5.08 1.68 0.05
CA VAL A 43 -4.60 0.46 0.71
C VAL A 43 -3.64 0.80 1.84
N ILE A 44 -2.60 1.61 1.60
CA ILE A 44 -1.58 1.87 2.64
C ILE A 44 -2.13 2.66 3.82
N GLN A 45 -3.07 3.59 3.60
CA GLN A 45 -3.72 4.32 4.71
C GLN A 45 -4.69 3.43 5.48
N THR A 46 -5.35 2.48 4.83
CA THR A 46 -6.25 1.53 5.52
C THR A 46 -5.46 0.50 6.31
N LEU A 47 -4.33 0.05 5.78
CA LEU A 47 -3.37 -0.76 6.52
C LEU A 47 -2.83 0.00 7.74
N ARG A 48 -2.33 1.23 7.55
CA ARG A 48 -1.85 2.12 8.62
C ARG A 48 -2.83 2.23 9.78
N ASP A 49 -4.11 2.42 9.49
CA ASP A 49 -5.12 2.66 10.52
C ASP A 49 -5.36 1.41 11.41
N ARG A 50 -4.94 0.22 10.96
CA ARG A 50 -4.96 -1.00 11.77
C ARG A 50 -3.69 -1.22 12.59
N LEU A 51 -2.59 -0.60 12.20
CA LEU A 51 -1.30 -0.73 12.88
C LEU A 51 -1.32 0.04 14.20
N THR A 52 -0.56 -0.44 15.18
CA THR A 52 -0.15 0.41 16.29
C THR A 52 0.69 1.58 15.78
N VAL A 53 0.86 2.62 16.61
CA VAL A 53 1.69 3.78 16.24
C VAL A 53 3.12 3.37 15.89
N GLU A 54 3.69 2.41 16.63
CA GLU A 54 5.05 1.94 16.40
C GLU A 54 5.18 1.18 15.08
N GLU A 55 4.30 0.22 14.83
CA GLU A 55 4.28 -0.55 13.56
C GLU A 55 4.02 0.36 12.35
N ALA A 56 3.12 1.34 12.47
CA ALA A 56 2.86 2.31 11.40
C ALA A 56 4.10 3.13 11.06
N VAL A 57 4.89 3.51 12.07
CA VAL A 57 6.14 4.25 11.85
C VAL A 57 7.21 3.39 11.20
N GLN A 58 7.35 2.13 11.63
CA GLN A 58 8.29 1.16 11.06
C GLN A 58 7.97 0.89 9.58
N PHE A 59 6.70 0.61 9.26
CA PHE A 59 6.25 0.42 7.89
C PHE A 59 6.48 1.67 7.05
N GLY A 60 6.08 2.85 7.55
CA GLY A 60 6.26 4.12 6.85
C GLY A 60 7.74 4.44 6.55
N ALA A 61 8.68 3.98 7.38
CA ALA A 61 10.11 4.18 7.15
C ALA A 61 10.64 3.45 5.90
N GLN A 62 9.99 2.36 5.48
CA GLN A 62 10.36 1.59 4.29
C GLN A 62 9.86 2.23 2.98
N LEU A 63 8.91 3.16 3.04
CA LEU A 63 8.29 3.76 1.86
C LEU A 63 9.19 4.83 1.22
N PRO A 64 9.10 5.06 -0.11
CA PRO A 64 9.68 6.23 -0.76
C PRO A 64 9.23 7.54 -0.07
N MET A 65 10.11 8.55 -0.03
CA MET A 65 9.86 9.80 0.71
C MET A 65 8.53 10.48 0.33
N LEU A 66 8.22 10.55 -0.97
CA LEU A 66 6.97 11.12 -1.47
C LEU A 66 5.74 10.29 -1.07
N VAL A 67 5.88 8.95 -1.08
CA VAL A 67 4.83 8.03 -0.62
C VAL A 67 4.53 8.21 0.86
N ARG A 68 5.57 8.47 1.68
CA ARG A 68 5.38 8.79 3.11
C ARG A 68 4.48 10.00 3.32
N GLY A 69 4.56 10.99 2.43
CA GLY A 69 3.74 12.20 2.51
C GLY A 69 2.25 11.88 2.57
N PHE A 70 1.73 11.18 1.57
CA PHE A 70 0.32 10.78 1.57
C PHE A 70 0.03 9.57 2.47
N TYR A 71 1.03 8.75 2.81
CA TYR A 71 0.86 7.71 3.84
C TYR A 71 0.50 8.30 5.20
N TYR A 72 1.12 9.39 5.64
CA TYR A 72 0.84 10.04 6.94
C TYR A 72 -0.28 11.10 6.88
N GLU A 73 -0.73 11.46 5.69
CA GLU A 73 -1.80 12.43 5.51
C GLU A 73 -3.08 12.02 6.27
N GLY A 74 -3.64 12.97 7.02
CA GLY A 74 -4.88 12.79 7.78
C GLY A 74 -4.81 11.75 8.92
N TRP A 75 -3.62 11.26 9.28
CA TRP A 75 -3.48 10.24 10.33
C TRP A 75 -3.84 10.79 11.70
N ARG A 76 -4.52 9.98 12.50
CA ARG A 76 -4.87 10.27 13.90
C ARG A 76 -4.32 9.17 14.82
N PRO A 77 -3.09 9.33 15.34
CA PRO A 77 -2.43 8.31 16.18
C PRO A 77 -3.21 7.94 17.45
N SER A 78 -4.06 8.84 17.96
CA SER A 78 -4.90 8.58 19.14
C SER A 78 -6.09 7.65 18.87
N GLU A 79 -6.40 7.36 17.61
CA GLU A 79 -7.56 6.54 17.19
C GLU A 79 -7.15 5.14 16.69
N VAL A 80 -5.86 4.78 16.76
CA VAL A 80 -5.33 3.49 16.26
C VAL A 80 -4.79 2.63 17.42
N PRO A 81 -4.74 1.29 17.30
CA PRO A 81 -5.16 0.48 16.15
C PRO A 81 -6.69 0.37 16.02
N LYS A 82 -7.21 0.57 14.81
CA LYS A 82 -8.63 0.31 14.51
C LYS A 82 -8.83 -1.17 14.26
N LYS A 83 -9.71 -1.79 15.05
CA LYS A 83 -10.18 -3.16 14.78
C LYS A 83 -11.11 -3.11 13.56
N MET A 84 -10.73 -3.84 12.52
CA MET A 84 -11.55 -4.05 11.32
C MET A 84 -11.61 -5.54 11.00
N HIS A 85 -12.78 -6.04 10.65
CA HIS A 85 -12.89 -7.34 9.96
C HIS A 85 -12.65 -7.14 8.45
N LYS A 86 -12.56 -8.21 7.66
CA LYS A 86 -12.26 -8.11 6.22
C LYS A 86 -13.25 -7.22 5.48
N GLU A 87 -14.54 -7.34 5.77
CA GLU A 87 -15.59 -6.56 5.10
C GLU A 87 -15.44 -5.06 5.40
N GLU A 88 -15.09 -4.71 6.64
CA GLU A 88 -14.84 -3.32 7.04
C GLU A 88 -13.56 -2.78 6.40
N PHE A 89 -12.50 -3.61 6.31
CA PHE A 89 -11.27 -3.23 5.62
C PHE A 89 -11.54 -2.95 4.13
N PHE A 90 -12.29 -3.83 3.47
CA PHE A 90 -12.69 -3.67 2.08
C PHE A 90 -13.55 -2.42 1.86
N ALA A 91 -14.48 -2.15 2.77
CA ALA A 91 -15.30 -0.95 2.72
C ALA A 91 -14.45 0.33 2.85
N GLU A 92 -13.47 0.35 3.76
CA GLU A 92 -12.57 1.49 3.93
C GLU A 92 -11.65 1.71 2.73
N VAL A 93 -11.14 0.64 2.11
CA VAL A 93 -10.39 0.74 0.84
C VAL A 93 -11.27 1.33 -0.25
N ARG A 94 -12.49 0.82 -0.46
CA ARG A 94 -13.41 1.32 -1.50
C ARG A 94 -13.86 2.75 -1.27
N LYS A 95 -14.06 3.16 -0.02
CA LYS A 95 -14.39 4.55 0.31
C LYS A 95 -13.29 5.52 -0.11
N LYS A 96 -12.03 5.09 -0.08
CA LYS A 96 -10.86 5.89 -0.48
C LYS A 96 -10.49 5.73 -1.96
N PHE A 97 -11.01 4.70 -2.65
CA PHE A 97 -10.76 4.42 -4.06
C PHE A 97 -12.07 4.49 -4.87
N PRO A 98 -12.42 5.67 -5.41
CA PRO A 98 -13.75 5.94 -5.99
C PRO A 98 -13.94 5.42 -7.42
N PHE A 99 -12.99 4.66 -7.97
CA PHE A 99 -13.06 4.15 -9.34
C PHE A 99 -13.82 2.84 -9.41
N ASP A 100 -14.65 2.73 -10.45
CA ASP A 100 -15.26 1.45 -10.82
C ASP A 100 -14.27 0.66 -11.68
N VAL A 101 -13.95 -0.56 -11.24
CA VAL A 101 -12.92 -1.43 -11.82
C VAL A 101 -13.35 -2.88 -11.72
N GLU A 102 -12.85 -3.71 -12.62
CA GLU A 102 -13.16 -5.14 -12.66
C GLU A 102 -12.51 -5.92 -11.51
N GLN A 103 -11.37 -5.43 -10.99
CA GLN A 103 -10.66 -6.05 -9.88
C GLN A 103 -11.51 -6.08 -8.61
N SER A 104 -11.51 -7.23 -7.92
CA SER A 104 -12.11 -7.33 -6.59
C SER A 104 -11.30 -6.52 -5.57
N ASN A 105 -11.89 -6.22 -4.40
CA ASN A 105 -11.16 -5.53 -3.34
C ASN A 105 -9.90 -6.29 -2.90
N GLU A 106 -9.99 -7.62 -2.92
CA GLU A 106 -8.89 -8.51 -2.63
C GLU A 106 -7.78 -8.40 -3.66
N ASP A 107 -8.11 -8.39 -4.95
CA ASP A 107 -7.14 -8.19 -6.03
C ASP A 107 -6.43 -6.84 -5.88
N LEU A 108 -7.18 -5.77 -5.58
CA LEU A 108 -6.62 -4.44 -5.37
C LEU A 108 -5.59 -4.43 -4.22
N ILE A 109 -5.94 -5.06 -3.10
CA ILE A 109 -5.05 -5.14 -1.94
C ILE A 109 -3.83 -6.01 -2.27
N ARG A 110 -4.04 -7.17 -2.90
CA ARG A 110 -2.97 -8.10 -3.30
C ARG A 110 -1.97 -7.41 -4.23
N GLY A 111 -2.47 -6.73 -5.27
CA GLY A 111 -1.60 -6.08 -6.25
C GLY A 111 -0.80 -4.91 -5.67
N VAL A 112 -1.40 -4.12 -4.77
CA VAL A 112 -0.65 -3.08 -4.06
C VAL A 112 0.40 -3.67 -3.13
N LEU A 113 0.07 -4.72 -2.36
CA LEU A 113 1.04 -5.39 -1.49
C LEU A 113 2.19 -6.01 -2.28
N LEU A 114 1.90 -6.60 -3.45
CA LEU A 114 2.92 -7.11 -4.37
C LEU A 114 3.85 -5.99 -4.84
N ALA A 115 3.32 -4.85 -5.27
CA ALA A 115 4.15 -3.74 -5.72
C ALA A 115 5.04 -3.17 -4.58
N LEU A 116 4.57 -3.24 -3.33
CA LEU A 116 5.32 -2.79 -2.16
C LEU A 116 6.48 -3.70 -1.76
N THR A 117 6.51 -4.98 -2.18
CA THR A 117 7.61 -5.91 -1.84
C THR A 117 8.95 -5.46 -2.42
N ARG A 118 8.95 -4.60 -3.45
CA ARG A 118 10.15 -3.96 -3.97
C ARG A 118 10.85 -3.05 -2.95
N PHE A 119 10.08 -2.45 -2.05
CA PHE A 119 10.56 -1.40 -1.14
C PHE A 119 10.62 -1.85 0.31
N VAL A 120 9.73 -2.77 0.68
CA VAL A 120 9.53 -3.22 2.06
C VAL A 120 10.25 -4.54 2.25
N SER A 121 11.05 -4.65 3.31
CA SER A 121 11.78 -5.88 3.61
C SER A 121 10.85 -7.08 3.82
N LYS A 122 11.35 -8.29 3.59
CA LYS A 122 10.59 -9.53 3.80
C LYS A 122 10.07 -9.66 5.24
N GLY A 123 10.90 -9.31 6.23
CA GLY A 123 10.50 -9.36 7.64
C GLY A 123 9.33 -8.42 7.94
N GLU A 124 9.41 -7.18 7.47
CA GLU A 124 8.32 -6.21 7.61
C GLU A 124 7.05 -6.67 6.88
N MET A 125 7.19 -7.29 5.70
CA MET A 125 6.05 -7.89 5.00
C MET A 125 5.42 -9.06 5.79
N ASP A 126 6.22 -9.86 6.48
CA ASP A 126 5.71 -10.92 7.36
C ASP A 126 4.99 -10.34 8.58
N ASP A 127 5.48 -9.23 9.15
CA ASP A 127 4.82 -8.52 10.24
C ASP A 127 3.45 -7.95 9.79
N ILE A 128 3.40 -7.32 8.60
CA ILE A 128 2.14 -6.83 8.00
C ILE A 128 1.11 -7.96 7.86
N LYS A 129 1.53 -9.17 7.45
CA LYS A 129 0.61 -10.32 7.33
C LYS A 129 -0.04 -10.68 8.65
N GLY A 130 0.72 -10.60 9.75
CA GLY A 130 0.20 -10.86 11.09
C GLY A 130 -0.88 -9.85 11.53
N ILE A 131 -0.91 -8.67 10.91
CA ILE A 131 -1.78 -7.55 11.29
C ILE A 131 -3.03 -7.46 10.41
N LEU A 132 -2.97 -7.99 9.19
CA LEU A 132 -4.15 -8.12 8.34
C LEU A 132 -5.25 -8.92 9.06
N PRO A 133 -6.54 -8.58 8.83
CA PRO A 133 -7.64 -9.41 9.30
C PRO A 133 -7.38 -10.89 8.96
N LYS A 134 -7.59 -11.82 9.90
CA LYS A 134 -7.18 -13.24 9.73
C LYS A 134 -7.72 -13.86 8.44
N ASP A 135 -8.95 -13.52 8.11
CA ASP A 135 -9.65 -13.90 6.90
C ASP A 135 -9.08 -13.27 5.62
N LEU A 136 -8.48 -12.08 5.68
CA LEU A 136 -7.70 -11.52 4.57
C LEU A 136 -6.30 -12.13 4.49
N GLY A 137 -5.66 -12.36 5.64
CA GLY A 137 -4.35 -13.01 5.73
C GLY A 137 -4.37 -14.41 5.11
N GLN A 138 -5.39 -15.22 5.42
CA GLN A 138 -5.60 -16.56 4.83
C GLN A 138 -5.71 -16.53 3.31
N VAL A 139 -6.36 -15.51 2.77
CA VAL A 139 -6.56 -15.40 1.34
C VAL A 139 -5.26 -15.04 0.63
N LEU A 140 -4.46 -14.18 1.26
CA LEU A 140 -3.14 -13.82 0.75
C LEU A 140 -2.07 -14.90 1.03
N GLU A 141 -2.33 -15.92 1.86
CA GLU A 141 -1.34 -16.99 2.13
C GLU A 141 -0.89 -17.71 0.86
N GLY A 142 -1.78 -17.93 -0.12
CA GLY A 142 -1.41 -18.54 -1.40
C GLY A 142 -0.39 -17.67 -2.15
N PHE A 143 -0.67 -16.37 -2.21
CA PHE A 143 0.21 -15.36 -2.80
C PHE A 143 1.60 -15.31 -2.13
N TRP A 144 1.67 -15.45 -0.81
CA TRP A 144 2.95 -15.43 -0.08
C TRP A 144 3.74 -16.75 -0.18
N LYS A 145 3.08 -17.89 -0.43
CA LYS A 145 3.73 -19.20 -0.57
C LYS A 145 4.35 -19.43 -1.95
N GLU A 146 3.90 -18.71 -2.97
CA GLU A 146 4.40 -18.83 -4.35
C GLU A 146 5.78 -18.18 -4.59
N GLY A 147 6.46 -17.70 -3.54
CA GLY A 147 7.82 -17.16 -3.65
C GLY A 147 7.88 -15.74 -4.21
N ASN A 148 6.77 -15.01 -4.23
CA ASN A 148 6.71 -13.58 -4.57
C ASN A 148 7.26 -12.65 -3.44
N LEU A 149 8.01 -13.23 -2.48
CA LEU A 149 8.75 -12.60 -1.38
C LEU A 149 10.10 -13.27 -1.08
#